data_AF-A0A699Z5X2-F1
#
_entry.id   AF-A0A699Z5X2-F1
#
_cell.length_a   1.000
_cell.length_b   1.000
_cell.length_c   1.000
_cell.angle_alpha   90.00
_cell.angle_beta   90.00
_cell.angle_gamma   90.00
#
_symmetry.space_group_name_H-M   'P 1'
#
loop_
_entity.id
_entity.type
_entity.pdbx_description
1 polymer ?
#
loop_
_entity_poly.entity_id
_entity_poly.type
_entity_poly.pdbx_seq_one_letter_code
_entity_poly.pdbx_strand_id
1 'polypeptide(L)'
;MQRAGANVDSKAALKALMDSIPTSQDAVWAYPVKWGQYTATMGHKFRQWVDAKVAALLGAPEPSVVDFIMSLIATHKGPADAVAELEPLLDSDTASFVLKLYRTVIFETERAAAGL
;
A
#
# COMPACT_ATOMS: atom_id res chain seq x y z
N MET A 1 -27.56 -28.40 -2.48
CA MET A 1 -27.68 -26.92 -2.57
C MET A 1 -27.06 -26.30 -1.32
N GLN A 2 -25.85 -25.74 -1.40
CA GLN A 2 -25.28 -24.84 -0.36
C GLN A 2 -23.94 -24.27 -0.86
N ARG A 3 -23.98 -23.11 -1.54
CA ARG A 3 -22.80 -22.29 -1.89
C ARG A 3 -23.14 -20.78 -1.93
N ALA A 4 -24.10 -20.34 -1.12
CA ALA A 4 -24.54 -18.94 -1.09
C ALA A 4 -24.05 -18.14 0.14
N GLY A 5 -23.66 -18.82 1.24
CA GLY A 5 -23.24 -18.15 2.49
C GLY A 5 -21.84 -17.53 2.44
N ALA A 6 -20.83 -18.32 2.04
CA ALA A 6 -19.43 -17.89 2.05
C ALA A 6 -19.14 -16.62 1.21
N ASN A 7 -19.88 -16.39 0.13
CA ASN A 7 -19.63 -15.26 -0.78
C ASN A 7 -20.16 -13.91 -0.24
N VAL A 8 -21.23 -13.93 0.57
CA VAL A 8 -21.79 -12.72 1.19
C VAL A 8 -20.92 -12.31 2.38
N ASP A 9 -20.49 -13.28 3.18
CA ASP A 9 -19.60 -13.07 4.32
C ASP A 9 -18.25 -12.49 3.88
N SER A 10 -17.67 -12.98 2.78
CA SER A 10 -16.42 -12.43 2.22
C SER A 10 -16.55 -10.98 1.74
N LYS A 11 -17.66 -10.60 1.10
CA LYS A 11 -17.87 -9.22 0.65
C LYS A 11 -18.09 -8.24 1.82
N ALA A 12 -18.88 -8.66 2.81
CA ALA A 12 -19.10 -7.88 4.02
C ALA A 12 -17.80 -7.72 4.83
N ALA A 13 -17.02 -8.80 4.97
CA ALA A 13 -15.71 -8.78 5.63
C ALA A 13 -14.72 -7.86 4.90
N LEU A 14 -14.70 -7.89 3.56
CA LEU A 14 -13.85 -7.00 2.78
C LEU A 14 -14.22 -5.53 2.99
N LYS A 15 -15.53 -5.21 3.00
CA LYS A 15 -15.99 -3.84 3.29
C LYS A 15 -15.61 -3.41 4.70
N ALA A 16 -15.85 -4.25 5.70
CA ALA A 16 -15.49 -3.97 7.08
C ALA A 16 -13.98 -3.74 7.24
N LEU A 17 -13.16 -4.51 6.54
CA LEU A 17 -11.72 -4.31 6.48
C LEU A 17 -11.36 -2.96 5.83
N MET A 18 -11.96 -2.62 4.68
CA MET A 18 -11.71 -1.31 4.06
C MET A 18 -12.08 -0.14 4.99
N ASP A 19 -13.20 -0.25 5.69
CA ASP A 19 -13.69 0.76 6.62
C ASP A 19 -12.82 0.85 7.90
N SER A 20 -12.05 -0.20 8.24
CA SER A 20 -11.13 -0.19 9.39
C SER A 20 -9.76 0.42 9.09
N ILE A 21 -9.39 0.58 7.80
CA ILE A 21 -8.10 1.16 7.42
C ILE A 21 -8.07 2.65 7.79
N PRO A 22 -7.08 3.11 8.57
CA PRO A 22 -6.98 4.52 8.92
C PRO A 22 -6.87 5.42 7.67
N THR A 23 -7.45 6.61 7.77
CA THR A 23 -7.52 7.57 6.66
C THR A 23 -6.63 8.79 6.89
N SER A 24 -6.45 9.22 8.14
CA SER A 24 -5.57 10.32 8.51
C SER A 24 -4.10 9.90 8.47
N GLN A 25 -3.22 10.81 8.06
CA GLN A 25 -1.78 10.57 7.98
C GLN A 25 -1.20 10.06 9.30
N ASP A 26 -1.47 10.72 10.43
CA ASP A 26 -0.91 10.36 11.73
C ASP A 26 -1.24 8.91 12.12
N ALA A 27 -2.49 8.50 11.92
CA ALA A 27 -2.94 7.14 12.22
C ALA A 27 -2.35 6.09 11.27
N VAL A 28 -2.13 6.44 9.99
CA VAL A 28 -1.44 5.55 9.05
C VAL A 28 0.05 5.44 9.42
N TRP A 29 0.67 6.53 9.87
CA TRP A 29 2.10 6.56 10.20
C TRP A 29 2.40 5.76 11.46
N ALA A 30 1.46 5.76 12.42
CA ALA A 30 1.55 4.98 13.63
C ALA A 30 1.09 3.52 13.47
N TYR A 31 0.61 3.12 12.28
CA TYR A 31 0.02 1.79 12.12
C TYR A 31 1.09 0.68 12.14
N PRO A 32 0.92 -0.38 12.97
CA PRO A 32 1.84 -1.50 13.02
C PRO A 32 1.58 -2.47 11.84
N VAL A 33 2.17 -2.17 10.68
CA VAL A 33 2.01 -2.99 9.46
C VAL A 33 2.39 -4.45 9.72
N LYS A 34 1.55 -5.38 9.27
CA LYS A 34 1.78 -6.83 9.38
C LYS A 34 2.74 -7.33 8.30
N TRP A 35 4.00 -6.91 8.38
CA TRP A 35 5.04 -7.27 7.40
C TRP A 35 5.23 -8.78 7.19
N GLY A 36 4.95 -9.61 8.22
CA GLY A 36 4.96 -11.07 8.08
C GLY A 36 3.90 -11.64 7.12
N GLN A 37 2.91 -10.85 6.71
CA GLN A 37 1.91 -11.21 5.70
C GLN A 37 2.25 -10.64 4.31
N TYR A 38 3.29 -9.82 4.21
CA TYR A 38 3.72 -9.26 2.94
C TYR A 38 4.37 -10.35 2.09
N THR A 39 3.89 -10.51 0.85
CA THR A 39 4.36 -11.57 -0.06
C THR A 39 4.98 -10.98 -1.33
N ALA A 40 5.81 -11.77 -2.01
CA ALA A 40 6.36 -11.40 -3.31
C ALA A 40 5.27 -11.06 -4.35
N THR A 41 4.14 -11.77 -4.31
CA THR A 41 2.99 -11.51 -5.19
C THR A 41 2.36 -10.13 -4.92
N MET A 42 2.24 -9.72 -3.66
CA MET A 42 1.82 -8.34 -3.32
C MET A 42 2.83 -7.33 -3.83
N GLY A 43 4.12 -7.57 -3.63
CA GLY A 43 5.19 -6.71 -4.15
C GLY A 43 5.12 -6.48 -5.65
N HIS A 44 4.83 -7.52 -6.45
CA HIS A 44 4.63 -7.37 -7.89
C HIS A 44 3.42 -6.47 -8.23
N LYS A 45 2.31 -6.62 -7.52
CA LYS A 45 1.11 -5.77 -7.71
C LYS A 45 1.39 -4.32 -7.30
N PHE A 46 2.10 -4.11 -6.20
CA PHE A 46 2.53 -2.78 -5.77
C PHE A 46 3.45 -2.14 -6.79
N ARG A 47 4.40 -2.89 -7.36
CA ARG A 47 5.26 -2.36 -8.42
C ARG A 47 4.46 -1.85 -9.61
N GLN A 48 3.46 -2.60 -10.09
CA GLN A 48 2.59 -2.14 -11.19
C GLN A 48 1.82 -0.86 -10.85
N TRP A 49 1.32 -0.75 -9.62
CA TRP A 49 0.63 0.45 -9.16
C TRP A 49 1.59 1.65 -9.02
N VAL A 50 2.76 1.44 -8.42
CA VAL A 50 3.81 2.46 -8.25
C VAL A 50 4.28 2.95 -9.61
N ASP A 51 4.51 2.06 -10.58
CA ASP A 51 4.90 2.40 -11.95
C ASP A 51 3.91 3.36 -12.61
N ALA A 52 2.61 3.04 -12.55
CA ALA A 52 1.56 3.92 -13.07
C ALA A 52 1.48 5.27 -12.32
N LYS A 53 1.73 5.29 -11.01
CA LYS A 53 1.69 6.52 -10.21
C LYS A 53 2.89 7.42 -10.46
N VAL A 54 4.09 6.84 -10.52
CA VAL A 54 5.33 7.58 -10.83
C VAL A 54 5.23 8.17 -12.24
N ALA A 55 4.78 7.38 -13.23
CA ALA A 55 4.59 7.89 -14.58
C ALA A 55 3.59 9.05 -14.66
N ALA A 56 2.52 9.01 -13.87
CA ALA A 56 1.55 10.10 -13.79
C ALA A 56 2.10 11.35 -13.08
N LEU A 57 2.91 11.18 -12.04
CA LEU A 57 3.51 12.28 -11.28
C LEU A 57 4.61 13.00 -12.08
N LEU A 58 5.44 12.24 -12.80
CA LEU A 58 6.62 12.76 -13.50
C LEU A 58 6.37 13.02 -15.00
N GLY A 59 5.21 12.61 -15.52
CA GLY A 59 4.85 12.74 -16.94
C GLY A 59 5.52 11.70 -17.86
N ALA A 60 6.39 10.86 -17.34
CA ALA A 60 7.06 9.77 -18.05
C ALA A 60 7.39 8.61 -17.10
N PRO A 61 7.51 7.36 -17.60
CA PRO A 61 7.97 6.23 -16.79
C PRO A 61 9.39 6.45 -16.27
N GLU A 62 9.59 6.25 -14.97
CA GLU A 62 10.90 6.37 -14.31
C GLU A 62 11.22 5.10 -13.51
N PRO A 63 11.74 4.04 -14.17
CA PRO A 63 11.97 2.73 -13.54
C PRO A 63 12.88 2.78 -12.32
N SER A 64 13.88 3.67 -12.30
CA SER A 64 14.80 3.85 -11.18
C SER A 64 14.10 4.34 -9.92
N VAL A 65 13.15 5.27 -10.06
CA VAL A 65 12.32 5.79 -8.95
C VAL A 65 11.37 4.70 -8.47
N VAL A 66 10.78 3.92 -9.38
CA VAL A 66 9.94 2.77 -9.04
C VAL A 66 10.72 1.75 -8.22
N ASP A 67 11.91 1.36 -8.67
CA ASP A 67 12.76 0.38 -7.97
C ASP A 67 13.20 0.90 -6.60
N PHE A 68 13.52 2.20 -6.50
CA PHE A 68 13.82 2.84 -5.23
C PHE A 68 12.64 2.77 -4.25
N ILE A 69 11.42 3.16 -4.66
CA ILE A 69 10.21 3.06 -3.82
C ILE A 69 9.95 1.62 -3.38
N MET A 70 10.10 0.66 -4.30
CA MET A 70 9.91 -0.76 -3.96
C MET A 70 10.96 -1.26 -2.97
N SER A 71 12.18 -0.72 -3.00
CA SER A 71 13.21 -1.03 -1.99
C SER A 71 12.86 -0.51 -0.59
N LEU A 72 12.22 0.66 -0.47
CA LEU A 72 11.74 1.19 0.81
C LEU A 72 10.69 0.27 1.43
N ILE A 73 9.77 -0.24 0.61
CA ILE A 73 8.77 -1.21 1.07
C ILE A 73 9.41 -2.55 1.44
N ALA A 74 10.35 -3.06 0.62
CA ALA A 74 11.03 -4.33 0.90
C ALA A 74 11.88 -4.30 2.18
N THR A 75 12.37 -3.12 2.57
CA THR A 75 13.13 -2.88 3.81
C THR A 75 12.25 -2.45 4.97
N HIS A 76 10.92 -2.48 4.80
CA HIS A 76 9.93 -2.09 5.82
C HIS A 76 10.16 -0.69 6.38
N LYS A 77 10.62 0.23 5.53
CA LYS A 77 10.88 1.62 5.90
C LYS A 77 9.62 2.25 6.51
N GLY A 78 9.80 3.16 7.46
CA GLY A 78 8.69 3.93 8.03
C GLY A 78 8.17 4.96 7.03
N PRO A 79 6.86 5.28 7.03
CA PRO A 79 6.27 6.20 6.05
C PRO A 79 6.78 7.64 6.18
N ALA A 80 7.16 8.10 7.38
CA ALA A 80 7.78 9.41 7.57
C ALA A 80 9.13 9.50 6.85
N ASP A 81 9.99 8.51 7.03
CA ASP A 81 11.29 8.46 6.36
C ASP A 81 11.12 8.29 4.85
N ALA A 82 10.15 7.47 4.42
CA ALA A 82 9.86 7.28 3.01
C ALA A 82 9.43 8.60 2.34
N VAL A 83 8.67 9.46 3.03
CA VAL A 83 8.39 10.82 2.53
C VAL A 83 9.69 11.61 2.40
N ALA A 84 10.51 11.67 3.44
CA ALA A 84 11.74 12.47 3.43
C ALA A 84 12.72 12.05 2.32
N GLU A 85 12.79 10.75 2.00
CA GLU A 85 13.66 10.23 0.94
C GLU A 85 13.09 10.42 -0.47
N LEU A 86 11.76 10.47 -0.61
CA LEU A 86 11.10 10.64 -1.90
C LEU A 86 10.81 12.10 -2.25
N GLU A 87 10.75 12.99 -1.26
CA GLU A 87 10.40 14.40 -1.45
C GLU A 87 11.35 15.12 -2.44
N PRO A 88 12.67 14.89 -2.44
CA PRO A 88 13.56 15.44 -3.45
C PRO A 88 13.36 14.87 -4.87
N LEU A 89 12.69 13.72 -5.01
CA LEU A 89 12.47 13.01 -6.28
C LEU A 89 11.09 13.29 -6.88
N LEU A 90 10.07 13.50 -6.04
CA LEU A 90 8.65 13.57 -6.43
C LEU A 90 7.97 14.90 -6.09
N ASP A 91 8.64 15.81 -5.35
CA ASP A 91 8.15 17.16 -5.00
C ASP A 91 6.82 17.16 -4.19
N SER A 92 6.02 18.23 -4.26
CA SER A 92 4.86 18.56 -3.40
C SER A 92 3.75 17.51 -3.24
N ASP A 93 3.71 16.46 -4.07
CA ASP A 93 2.72 15.38 -3.97
C ASP A 93 3.20 14.13 -3.20
N THR A 94 4.43 14.15 -2.68
CA THR A 94 5.08 13.00 -2.03
C THR A 94 4.28 12.45 -0.85
N ALA A 95 3.90 13.28 0.11
CA ALA A 95 3.16 12.83 1.30
C ALA A 95 1.83 12.17 0.94
N SER A 96 1.11 12.73 -0.03
CA SER A 96 -0.15 12.18 -0.55
C SER A 96 0.05 10.84 -1.26
N PHE A 97 1.14 10.69 -2.01
CA PHE A 97 1.52 9.43 -2.64
C PHE A 97 1.86 8.36 -1.60
N VAL A 98 2.74 8.67 -0.65
CA VAL A 98 3.15 7.74 0.43
C VAL A 98 1.95 7.35 1.28
N LEU A 99 1.03 8.28 1.59
CA LEU A 99 -0.19 7.97 2.34
C LEU A 99 -1.05 6.92 1.65
N LYS A 100 -1.23 7.05 0.33
CA LYS A 100 -1.99 6.06 -0.47
C LYS A 100 -1.26 4.72 -0.54
N LEU A 101 0.07 4.75 -0.68
CA LEU A 101 0.90 3.54 -0.70
C LEU A 101 0.76 2.75 0.60
N TYR A 102 0.98 3.39 1.76
CA TYR A 102 0.92 2.71 3.05
C TYR A 102 -0.49 2.24 3.41
N ARG A 103 -1.54 3.01 3.07
CA ARG A 103 -2.92 2.51 3.22
C ARG A 103 -3.18 1.24 2.42
N THR A 104 -2.60 1.14 1.23
CA THR A 104 -2.71 -0.06 0.39
C THR A 104 -1.94 -1.23 0.97
N VAL A 105 -0.71 -1.00 1.47
CA VAL A 105 0.09 -2.04 2.15
C VAL A 105 -0.61 -2.56 3.41
N ILE A 106 -1.14 -1.66 4.24
CA ILE A 106 -1.91 -2.03 5.44
C ILE A 106 -3.11 -2.88 5.03
N PHE A 107 -3.91 -2.43 4.07
CA PHE A 107 -5.07 -3.18 3.60
C PHE A 107 -4.72 -4.59 3.13
N GLU A 108 -3.72 -4.75 2.28
CA GLU A 108 -3.34 -6.06 1.73
C GLU A 108 -2.79 -7.01 2.80
N THR A 109 -1.99 -6.49 3.74
CA THR A 109 -1.42 -7.30 4.83
C THR A 109 -2.47 -7.68 5.88
N GLU A 110 -3.42 -6.80 6.18
CA GLU A 110 -4.60 -7.12 7.00
C GLU A 110 -5.52 -8.12 6.31
N ARG A 111 -5.74 -7.97 4.99
CA ARG A 111 -6.55 -8.90 4.19
C ARG A 111 -5.97 -10.31 4.24
N ALA A 112 -4.66 -10.43 4.01
CA ALA A 112 -3.96 -11.71 4.11
C ALA A 112 -4.01 -12.29 5.53
N ALA A 113 -3.83 -11.46 6.57
CA ALA A 113 -3.95 -11.90 7.96
C ALA A 113 -5.34 -12.45 8.30
N ALA A 114 -6.39 -11.88 7.69
CA ALA A 114 -7.77 -12.31 7.86
C ALA A 114 -8.16 -13.52 6.99
N GLY A 115 -7.26 -13.99 6.10
CA GLY A 115 -7.54 -15.08 5.17
C GLY A 115 -8.55 -14.72 4.07
N LEU A 116 -8.62 -13.43 3.70
CA LEU A 116 -9.57 -12.88 2.71
C LEU A 116 -8.97 -12.72 1.30
#